data_AF-A0A7S1JZA0-F1
#
_entry.id   AF-A0A7S1JZA0-F1
#
_cell.length_a   1.000
_cell.length_b   1.000
_cell.length_c   1.000
_cell.angle_alpha   90.00
_cell.angle_beta   90.00
_cell.angle_gamma   90.00
#
_symmetry.space_group_name_H-M   'P 1'
#
loop_
_entity.id
_entity.type
_entity.pdbx_description
1 polymer ?
#
loop_
_entity_poly.entity_id
_entity_poly.type
_entity_poly.pdbx_seq_one_letter_code
_entity_poly.pdbx_strand_id
1 'polypeptide(L)'
;YILLVFAVVFTLLSSDEDHQYFGSFPKATLTLFYAGLGEFNEALTNAIESHDTLGAVLLFTYVILSSIILLNLLIAIMASTYSAIEETQAAQYQLLRIRVLNEYLNMPVHERLPPPFNLIAVVVSEPLHYLANLISGRQSALCRIAFWSMKVIY
;
A
#
# COMPACT_ATOMS: atom_id res chain seq x y z
N TYR A 1 -19.36 -5.42 -15.61
CA TYR A 1 -20.31 -6.05 -16.56
C TYR A 1 -20.76 -5.08 -17.64
N ILE A 2 -21.35 -3.92 -17.28
CA ILE A 2 -21.82 -2.89 -18.23
C ILE A 2 -20.73 -2.46 -19.23
N LEU A 3 -19.51 -2.20 -18.76
CA LEU A 3 -18.37 -1.82 -19.62
C LEU A 3 -18.09 -2.83 -20.73
N LEU A 4 -18.02 -4.12 -20.40
CA LEU A 4 -17.71 -5.18 -21.38
C LEU A 4 -18.83 -5.34 -22.41
N VAL A 5 -20.10 -5.23 -21.98
CA VAL A 5 -21.24 -5.29 -22.89
C VAL A 5 -21.19 -4.15 -23.91
N PHE A 6 -20.97 -2.92 -23.44
CA PHE A 6 -20.81 -1.76 -24.32
C PHE A 6 -19.57 -1.89 -25.21
N ALA A 7 -18.45 -2.42 -24.71
CA ALA A 7 -17.25 -2.64 -25.50
C ALA A 7 -17.47 -3.63 -26.66
N VAL A 8 -18.21 -4.72 -26.42
CA VAL A 8 -18.60 -5.66 -27.50
C VAL A 8 -19.47 -4.97 -28.54
N VAL A 9 -20.49 -4.22 -28.10
CA VAL A 9 -21.40 -3.50 -29.01
C VAL A 9 -20.64 -2.46 -29.85
N PHE A 10 -19.75 -1.68 -29.22
CA PHE A 10 -18.89 -0.71 -29.90
C PHE A 10 -17.94 -1.36 -30.90
N THR A 11 -17.34 -2.49 -30.54
CA THR A 11 -16.43 -3.21 -31.43
C THR A 11 -17.18 -3.77 -32.64
N LEU A 12 -18.41 -4.25 -32.47
CA LEU A 12 -19.24 -4.75 -33.56
C LEU A 12 -19.73 -3.64 -34.48
N LEU A 13 -20.17 -2.51 -33.93
CA LEU A 13 -20.67 -1.37 -34.69
C LEU A 13 -19.54 -0.65 -35.44
N SER A 14 -18.35 -0.58 -34.84
CA SER A 14 -17.15 0.01 -35.44
C SER A 14 -16.34 -0.96 -36.30
N SER A 15 -16.74 -2.24 -36.42
CA SER A 15 -15.99 -3.23 -37.21
C SER A 15 -16.07 -2.97 -38.73
N ASP A 16 -17.01 -2.12 -39.16
CA ASP A 16 -17.28 -1.81 -40.58
C ASP A 16 -16.59 -0.51 -41.03
N GLU A 17 -16.09 0.30 -40.09
CA GLU A 17 -15.50 1.63 -40.33
C GLU A 17 -14.06 1.71 -39.80
N ASP A 18 -13.17 2.43 -40.50
CA ASP A 18 -11.73 2.58 -40.18
C ASP A 18 -11.45 3.43 -38.91
N HIS A 19 -12.07 3.09 -37.77
CA HIS A 19 -11.92 3.88 -36.52
C HIS A 19 -10.75 3.42 -35.66
N GLN A 20 -9.81 4.34 -35.42
CA GLN A 20 -8.57 4.10 -34.69
C GLN A 20 -8.76 3.74 -33.19
N TYR A 21 -9.88 4.17 -32.59
CA TYR A 21 -10.18 4.01 -31.16
C TYR A 21 -11.06 2.79 -30.82
N PHE A 22 -11.83 2.28 -31.79
CA PHE A 22 -12.82 1.20 -31.58
C PHE A 22 -12.58 -0.04 -32.45
N GLY A 23 -11.58 -0.04 -33.34
CA GLY A 23 -11.29 -1.16 -34.24
C GLY A 23 -10.78 -2.45 -33.58
N SER A 24 -10.65 -2.53 -32.25
CA SER A 24 -10.38 -3.80 -31.56
C SER A 24 -11.00 -3.82 -30.17
N PHE A 25 -11.51 -4.99 -29.77
CA PHE A 25 -12.12 -5.21 -28.46
C PHE A 25 -11.31 -4.68 -27.27
N PRO A 26 -10.00 -4.96 -27.13
CA PRO A 26 -9.23 -4.44 -26.00
C PRO A 26 -9.04 -2.91 -26.05
N LYS A 27 -8.88 -2.31 -27.24
CA LYS A 27 -8.81 -0.84 -27.37
C LYS A 27 -10.15 -0.20 -27.02
N ALA A 28 -11.26 -0.70 -27.56
CA ALA A 28 -12.61 -0.23 -27.22
C ALA A 28 -12.89 -0.34 -25.71
N THR A 29 -12.47 -1.45 -25.09
CA THR A 29 -12.57 -1.66 -23.63
C THR A 29 -11.81 -0.60 -22.84
N LEU A 30 -10.57 -0.29 -23.22
CA LEU A 30 -9.76 0.73 -22.57
C LEU A 30 -10.31 2.14 -22.82
N THR A 31 -10.70 2.46 -24.05
CA THR A 31 -11.33 3.74 -24.40
C THR A 31 -12.60 3.98 -23.57
N LEU A 32 -13.46 2.96 -23.42
CA LEU A 32 -14.65 3.06 -22.58
C LEU A 32 -14.32 3.10 -21.07
N PHE A 33 -13.23 2.49 -20.63
CA PHE A 33 -12.76 2.63 -19.24
C PHE A 33 -12.37 4.08 -18.94
N TYR A 34 -11.51 4.68 -19.77
CA TYR A 34 -11.09 6.08 -19.62
C TYR A 34 -12.25 7.06 -19.82
N ALA A 35 -13.13 6.82 -20.78
CA ALA A 35 -14.35 7.59 -20.97
C ALA A 35 -15.26 7.54 -19.72
N GLY A 36 -15.36 6.38 -19.06
CA GLY A 36 -16.10 6.21 -17.81
C GLY A 36 -15.47 6.93 -16.62
N LEU A 37 -14.17 7.23 -16.66
CA LEU A 37 -13.45 8.05 -15.67
C LEU A 37 -13.53 9.56 -15.97
N GLY A 38 -14.09 9.96 -17.11
CA GLY A 38 -14.25 11.36 -17.52
C GLY A 38 -13.40 11.78 -18.73
N GLU A 39 -12.53 10.91 -19.23
CA GLU A 39 -11.67 11.17 -20.39
C GLU A 39 -12.33 10.69 -21.68
N PHE A 40 -13.48 11.29 -22.03
CA PHE A 40 -14.29 10.91 -23.20
C PHE A 40 -14.18 11.90 -24.36
N ASN A 41 -13.57 13.06 -24.16
CA ASN A 41 -13.60 14.18 -25.11
C ASN A 41 -12.95 13.79 -26.45
N GLU A 42 -11.77 13.17 -26.42
CA GLU A 42 -11.10 12.70 -27.64
C GLU A 42 -11.91 11.61 -28.35
N ALA A 43 -12.44 10.65 -27.61
CA ALA A 43 -13.24 9.56 -28.19
C ALA A 43 -14.55 10.08 -28.82
N LEU A 44 -15.17 11.09 -28.22
CA LEU A 44 -16.40 11.71 -28.72
C LEU A 44 -16.12 12.57 -29.96
N THR A 45 -15.08 13.39 -29.95
CA THR A 45 -14.70 14.20 -31.12
C THR A 45 -14.39 13.33 -32.33
N ASN A 46 -13.64 12.23 -32.14
CA ASN A 46 -13.35 11.29 -33.21
C ASN A 46 -14.61 10.61 -33.76
N ALA A 47 -15.55 10.20 -32.90
CA ALA A 47 -16.81 9.59 -33.34
C ALA A 47 -17.71 10.57 -34.12
N ILE A 48 -17.65 11.86 -33.80
CA ILE A 48 -18.40 12.90 -34.52
C ILE A 48 -17.75 13.20 -35.88
N GLU A 49 -16.42 13.32 -35.92
CA GLU A 49 -15.66 13.58 -37.14
C GLU A 49 -15.82 12.43 -38.16
N SER A 50 -15.89 11.21 -37.66
CA SER A 50 -16.09 10.01 -38.47
C SER A 50 -17.52 9.79 -38.97
N HIS A 51 -18.44 10.73 -38.71
CA HIS A 51 -19.87 10.65 -39.07
C HIS A 51 -20.63 9.47 -38.42
N ASP A 52 -20.06 8.82 -37.40
CA ASP A 52 -20.72 7.75 -36.65
C ASP A 52 -21.65 8.33 -35.57
N THR A 53 -22.81 8.80 -36.04
CA THR A 53 -23.85 9.38 -35.17
C THR A 53 -24.36 8.37 -34.13
N LEU A 54 -24.34 7.06 -34.43
CA LEU A 54 -24.79 6.02 -33.52
C LEU A 54 -23.74 5.76 -32.43
N GLY A 55 -22.46 5.66 -32.79
CA GLY A 55 -21.36 5.55 -31.84
C GLY A 55 -21.27 6.76 -30.90
N ALA A 56 -21.43 7.98 -31.41
CA ALA A 56 -21.44 9.19 -30.58
C ALA A 56 -22.56 9.19 -29.53
N VAL A 57 -23.80 8.82 -29.92
CA VAL A 57 -24.94 8.73 -28.99
C VAL A 57 -24.75 7.60 -27.98
N LEU A 58 -24.22 6.45 -28.42
CA LEU A 58 -23.96 5.31 -27.55
C LEU A 58 -22.86 5.63 -26.53
N LEU A 59 -21.86 6.42 -26.92
CA LEU A 59 -20.75 6.85 -26.06
C LEU A 59 -21.27 7.82 -25.01
N PHE A 60 -22.07 8.79 -25.44
CA PHE A 60 -22.67 9.78 -24.56
C PHE A 60 -23.59 9.14 -23.50
N THR A 61 -24.44 8.20 -23.91
CA THR A 61 -25.32 7.46 -22.98
C THR A 61 -24.51 6.57 -22.02
N TYR A 62 -23.45 5.92 -22.50
CA TYR A 62 -22.53 5.16 -21.66
C TYR A 62 -21.85 6.04 -20.61
N VAL A 63 -21.31 7.21 -20.99
CA VAL A 63 -20.61 8.11 -20.06
C VAL A 63 -21.54 8.61 -18.96
N ILE A 64 -22.79 8.98 -19.29
CA ILE A 64 -23.78 9.41 -18.29
C ILE A 64 -24.12 8.27 -17.34
N LEU A 65 -24.45 7.09 -17.87
CA LEU A 65 -24.78 5.92 -17.06
C LEU A 65 -23.61 5.50 -16.18
N SER A 66 -22.39 5.45 -16.74
CA SER A 66 -21.18 5.11 -16.01
C SER A 66 -20.92 6.11 -14.90
N SER A 67 -20.98 7.42 -15.17
CA SER A 67 -20.72 8.45 -14.17
C SER A 67 -21.73 8.38 -13.02
N ILE A 68 -23.02 8.25 -13.32
CA ILE A 68 -24.07 8.17 -12.30
C ILE A 68 -23.93 6.88 -11.49
N ILE A 69 -23.79 5.72 -12.15
CA ILE A 69 -23.73 4.43 -11.46
C ILE A 69 -22.43 4.30 -10.67
N LEU A 70 -21.29 4.62 -11.27
CA LEU A 70 -19.98 4.45 -10.65
C LEU A 70 -19.80 5.40 -9.46
N LEU A 71 -20.13 6.68 -9.61
CA LEU A 71 -20.00 7.63 -8.50
C LEU A 71 -21.03 7.34 -7.40
N ASN A 72 -22.31 7.12 -7.73
CA ASN A 72 -23.32 6.90 -6.69
C ASN A 72 -23.09 5.59 -5.94
N LEU A 73 -22.68 4.52 -6.65
CA LEU A 73 -22.37 3.25 -6.00
C LEU A 73 -21.09 3.36 -5.16
N LEU A 74 -20.03 4.00 -5.67
CA LEU A 74 -18.78 4.15 -4.93
C LEU A 74 -18.99 4.97 -3.67
N ILE A 75 -19.70 6.09 -3.77
CA ILE A 75 -20.02 6.94 -2.61
C ILE A 75 -20.87 6.15 -1.60
N ALA A 76 -21.88 5.39 -2.06
CA ALA A 76 -22.71 4.58 -1.18
C ALA A 76 -21.91 3.49 -0.44
N ILE A 77 -21.01 2.78 -1.15
CA ILE A 77 -20.13 1.78 -0.55
C ILE A 77 -19.19 2.44 0.45
N MET A 78 -18.51 3.52 0.05
CA MET A 78 -17.59 4.25 0.93
C MET A 78 -18.31 4.75 2.19
N ALA A 79 -19.50 5.34 2.07
CA ALA A 79 -20.30 5.79 3.19
C ALA A 79 -20.69 4.63 4.12
N SER A 80 -21.16 3.51 3.57
CA SER A 80 -21.51 2.32 4.37
C SER A 80 -20.29 1.73 5.08
N THR A 81 -19.16 1.61 4.40
CA THR A 81 -17.91 1.10 5.02
C THR A 81 -17.35 2.07 6.05
N TYR A 82 -17.47 3.38 5.82
CA TYR A 82 -17.03 4.39 6.76
C TYR A 82 -17.82 4.29 8.06
N SER A 83 -19.16 4.23 7.98
CA SER A 83 -20.00 4.04 9.18
C SER A 83 -19.72 2.73 9.91
N ALA A 84 -19.50 1.63 9.18
CA ALA A 84 -19.15 0.34 9.79
C ALA A 84 -17.77 0.35 10.48
N ILE A 85 -16.80 1.08 9.93
CA ILE A 85 -15.44 1.18 10.48
C ILE A 85 -15.41 2.14 11.67
N GLU A 86 -16.16 3.25 11.62
CA GLU A 86 -16.19 4.29 12.66
C GLU A 86 -16.54 3.73 14.04
N GLU A 87 -17.47 2.76 14.12
CA GLU A 87 -17.86 2.11 15.39
C GLU A 87 -16.70 1.36 16.07
N THR A 88 -15.73 0.84 15.32
CA THR A 88 -14.64 -0.01 15.85
C THR A 88 -13.26 0.63 15.74
N GLN A 89 -13.12 1.71 14.97
CA GLN A 89 -11.85 2.37 14.68
C GLN A 89 -11.15 2.90 15.94
N ALA A 90 -11.89 3.51 16.87
CA ALA A 90 -11.28 4.13 18.06
C ALA A 90 -10.56 3.09 18.95
N ALA A 91 -11.20 1.96 19.21
CA ALA A 91 -10.62 0.87 20.00
C ALA A 91 -9.46 0.21 19.26
N GLN A 92 -9.59 -0.06 17.95
CA GLN A 92 -8.52 -0.63 17.14
C GLN A 92 -7.30 0.31 17.06
N TYR A 93 -7.53 1.60 16.90
CA TYR A 93 -6.47 2.61 16.90
C TYR A 93 -5.74 2.66 18.25
N GLN A 94 -6.47 2.63 19.36
CA GLN A 94 -5.85 2.57 20.68
C GLN A 94 -5.01 1.29 20.87
N LEU A 95 -5.50 0.14 20.41
CA LEU A 95 -4.76 -1.11 20.45
C LEU A 95 -3.49 -1.05 19.58
N LEU A 96 -3.58 -0.52 18.37
CA LEU A 96 -2.42 -0.31 17.49
C LEU A 96 -1.41 0.64 18.13
N ARG A 97 -1.88 1.72 18.76
CA ARG A 97 -1.03 2.67 19.49
C ARG A 97 -0.30 1.99 20.64
N ILE A 98 -1.00 1.18 21.43
CA ILE A 98 -0.39 0.41 22.53
C ILE A 98 0.61 -0.60 21.97
N ARG A 99 0.28 -1.30 20.88
CA ARG A 99 1.18 -2.26 20.23
C ARG A 99 2.46 -1.59 19.75
N VAL A 100 2.36 -0.46 19.05
CA VAL A 100 3.51 0.31 18.56
C VAL A 100 4.35 0.83 19.73
N LEU A 101 3.72 1.32 20.79
CA LEU A 101 4.43 1.77 21.99
C LEU A 101 5.13 0.60 22.69
N ASN A 102 4.47 -0.55 22.81
CA ASN A 102 5.05 -1.75 23.40
C ASN A 102 6.23 -2.26 22.58
N GLU A 103 6.14 -2.24 21.25
CA GLU A 103 7.26 -2.56 20.37
C GLU A 103 8.45 -1.62 20.61
N TYR A 104 8.19 -0.31 20.66
CA TYR A 104 9.21 0.70 20.92
C TYR A 104 9.89 0.54 22.30
N LEU A 105 9.13 0.17 23.33
CA LEU A 105 9.67 -0.03 24.68
C LEU A 105 10.49 -1.32 24.78
N ASN A 106 10.07 -2.40 24.12
CA ASN A 106 10.78 -3.68 24.12
C ASN A 106 11.96 -3.71 23.13
N MET A 107 12.03 -2.79 22.17
CA MET A 107 13.18 -2.66 21.30
C MET A 107 14.46 -2.38 22.11
N PRO A 108 15.56 -3.10 21.81
CA PRO A 108 16.82 -2.89 22.49
C PRO A 108 17.42 -1.53 22.13
N VAL A 109 18.31 -1.01 23.00
CA VAL A 109 18.80 0.37 22.95
C VAL A 109 19.48 0.74 21.62
N HIS A 110 20.06 -0.24 20.92
CA HIS A 110 20.64 -0.05 19.60
C HIS A 110 19.58 0.31 18.55
N GLU A 111 18.40 -0.32 18.60
CA GLU A 111 17.31 -0.10 17.62
C GLU A 111 16.44 1.13 17.90
N ARG A 112 16.46 1.66 19.14
CA ARG A 112 15.72 2.90 19.50
C ARG A 112 16.30 4.16 18.89
N LEU A 113 17.52 4.10 18.40
CA LEU A 113 18.19 5.23 17.79
C LEU A 113 17.66 5.44 16.36
N PRO A 114 17.43 6.70 15.94
CA PRO A 114 17.02 6.95 14.57
C PRO A 114 18.08 6.37 13.62
N PRO A 115 17.69 5.71 12.51
CA PRO A 115 18.66 5.32 11.48
C PRO A 115 19.31 6.62 10.99
N PRO A 116 20.64 6.85 11.10
CA PRO A 116 21.81 5.95 11.03
C PRO A 116 22.53 5.58 12.35
N PHE A 117 22.10 6.09 13.50
CA PHE A 117 22.82 5.91 14.79
C PHE A 117 22.71 4.49 15.37
N ASN A 118 21.73 3.70 14.94
CA ASN A 118 21.56 2.28 15.30
C ASN A 118 22.82 1.46 14.98
N LEU A 119 23.44 1.67 13.80
CA LEU A 119 24.63 0.93 13.39
C LEU A 119 25.83 1.16 14.33
N ILE A 120 26.00 2.39 14.81
CA ILE A 120 27.08 2.72 15.76
C ILE A 120 26.86 2.01 17.09
N ALA A 121 25.61 1.95 17.56
CA ALA A 121 25.28 1.26 18.79
C ALA A 121 25.53 -0.25 18.71
N VAL A 122 25.21 -0.90 17.58
CA VAL A 122 25.52 -2.33 17.35
C VAL A 122 27.02 -2.59 17.30
N VAL A 123 27.79 -1.72 16.61
CA VAL A 123 29.24 -1.86 16.50
C VAL A 123 29.96 -1.68 17.84
N VAL A 124 29.44 -0.84 18.73
CA VAL A 124 30.04 -0.57 20.04
C VAL A 124 29.58 -1.57 21.11
N SER A 125 28.36 -2.12 21.03
CA SER A 125 27.83 -3.00 22.08
C SER A 125 28.54 -4.35 22.16
N GLU A 126 28.86 -4.97 21.02
CA GLU A 126 29.56 -6.26 20.94
C GLU A 126 30.94 -6.26 21.63
N PRO A 127 31.87 -5.34 21.31
CA PRO A 127 33.19 -5.32 21.97
C PRO A 127 33.09 -4.98 23.45
N LEU A 128 32.13 -4.15 23.85
CA LEU A 128 31.96 -3.73 25.24
C LEU A 128 31.44 -4.88 26.11
N HIS A 129 30.55 -5.71 25.56
CA HIS A 129 30.08 -6.93 26.22
C HIS A 129 31.20 -7.99 26.34
N TYR A 130 32.03 -8.15 25.30
CA TYR A 130 33.20 -9.02 25.35
C TYR A 130 34.21 -8.58 26.42
N LEU A 131 34.51 -7.28 26.51
CA LEU A 131 35.39 -6.72 27.54
C LEU A 131 34.80 -6.88 28.95
N ALA A 132 33.49 -6.66 29.13
CA ALA A 132 32.82 -6.87 30.40
C ALA A 132 32.92 -8.34 30.88
N ASN A 133 32.72 -9.29 29.97
CA ASN A 133 32.90 -10.72 30.26
C ASN A 133 34.36 -11.08 30.58
N LEU A 134 35.33 -10.47 29.89
CA LEU A 134 36.76 -10.69 30.15
C LEU A 134 37.17 -10.17 31.54
N ILE A 135 36.66 -9.00 31.95
CA ILE A 135 36.95 -8.37 33.24
C ILE A 135 36.31 -9.18 34.39
N SER A 136 35.05 -9.62 34.22
CA SER A 136 34.36 -10.47 35.20
C SER A 136 35.06 -11.83 35.38
N GLY A 137 35.45 -12.48 34.26
CA GLY A 137 36.24 -13.70 34.29
C GLY A 137 37.57 -13.52 35.02
N ARG A 138 38.26 -12.40 34.76
CA ARG A 138 39.55 -12.08 35.40
C ARG A 138 39.42 -11.77 36.89
N GLN A 139 38.36 -11.08 37.33
CA GLN A 139 38.10 -10.85 38.76
C GLN A 139 37.83 -12.16 39.51
N SER A 140 37.07 -13.08 38.91
CA SER A 140 36.83 -14.41 39.53
C SER A 140 38.10 -15.24 39.66
N ALA A 141 39.00 -15.17 38.67
CA ALA A 141 40.29 -15.86 38.70
C ALA A 141 41.23 -15.27 39.76
N LEU A 142 41.32 -13.94 39.85
CA LEU A 142 42.12 -13.27 40.88
C LEU A 142 41.60 -13.56 42.30
N CYS A 143 40.28 -13.58 42.49
CA CYS A 143 39.67 -13.92 43.78
C CYS A 143 39.95 -15.38 44.16
N ARG A 144 39.91 -16.32 43.20
CA ARG A 144 40.30 -17.72 43.43
C ARG A 144 41.78 -17.87 43.78
N ILE A 145 42.67 -17.12 43.12
CA ILE A 145 44.11 -17.17 43.42
C ILE A 145 44.40 -16.59 44.81
N ALA A 146 43.76 -15.48 45.18
CA ALA A 146 43.88 -14.91 46.52
C ALA A 146 43.36 -15.85 47.63
N PHE A 147 42.26 -16.56 47.36
CA PHE A 147 41.75 -17.56 48.30
C PHE A 147 42.73 -18.73 48.50
N TRP A 148 43.38 -19.20 47.43
CA TRP A 148 44.39 -20.25 47.52
C TRP A 148 45.69 -19.78 48.18
N SER A 149 46.15 -18.55 47.93
CA SER A 149 47.36 -18.03 48.59
C SER A 149 47.17 -17.85 50.09
N MET A 150 45.99 -17.41 50.53
CA MET A 150 45.66 -17.27 51.95
C MET A 150 45.61 -18.63 52.67
N LYS A 151 45.22 -19.69 51.97
CA LYS A 151 45.19 -21.07 52.50
C LYS A 151 46.57 -21.75 52.56
N VAL A 152 47.58 -21.24 51.84
CA VAL A 152 48.95 -21.77 51.84
C VAL A 152 49.80 -21.12 52.95
N ILE A 153 49.41 -19.95 53.44
CA ILE A 153 50.15 -19.16 54.43
C ILE A 153 49.72 -19.49 55.88
N TYR A 154 48.61 -20.21 56.06
CA TYR A 154 48.08 -20.65 57.36
C TYR A 154 48.10 -22.18 57.47
#